data_AF-Q1JW55-F1
#
_entry.id   AF-Q1JW55-F1
#
_cell.length_a   1.000
_cell.length_b   1.000
_cell.length_c   1.000
_cell.angle_alpha   90.00
_cell.angle_beta   90.00
_cell.angle_gamma   90.00
#
_symmetry.space_group_name_H-M   'P 1'
#
loop_
_entity.id
_entity.type
_entity.pdbx_description
1 polymer ?
#
loop_
_entity_poly.entity_id
_entity_poly.type
_entity_poly.pdbx_seq_one_letter_code
_entity_poly.pdbx_strand_id
1 'polypeptide(L)'
;MVLAKGPGGYFLKDSAHWCERTALEFQPYFEGESVVETWPWAWTCPVEISVMLNALVILVLLPVTGLFLGWLPWAEENSSFATLLAATVMIILASLLVSAWINVEKSSAGAAHSLLWRPLTINLLLLALLLAYHRYDDGVHPVLTVVVGAVMLSSASLLGIVTARGLKHPTELIPVCVVAAWADLCSITAGPTHAMVGKITDYYSSGQQGPAPLADALLIKTLVPRSALPVPLFGVADWIIVAFLSAALVRLKLCPGPELAQFSIGAWLPFKYVHVAPLSLWLALTCAHLSGRFIPALVPICAFVLIWVLVRYPQSRRLSRRELLLTGLFPLLMTLGVTLL
;
A
#
# COMPACT_ATOMS: atom_id res chain seq x y z
N MET A 1 -38.34 -34.42 -16.95
CA MET A 1 -38.13 -34.66 -18.38
C MET A 1 -38.29 -33.33 -19.09
N VAL A 2 -37.19 -32.69 -19.50
CA VAL A 2 -37.21 -31.31 -20.00
C VAL A 2 -36.92 -31.35 -21.49
N LEU A 3 -37.90 -30.95 -22.31
CA LEU A 3 -37.78 -30.81 -23.76
C LEU A 3 -37.30 -29.41 -24.08
N ALA A 4 -36.09 -29.27 -24.62
CA ALA A 4 -35.60 -28.01 -25.18
C ALA A 4 -35.90 -27.99 -26.68
N LYS A 5 -36.46 -26.89 -27.18
CA LYS A 5 -36.86 -26.70 -28.58
C LYS A 5 -35.77 -25.93 -29.33
N GLY A 6 -35.14 -26.56 -30.31
CA GLY A 6 -34.21 -25.92 -31.25
C GLY A 6 -34.79 -25.84 -32.67
N PRO A 7 -34.15 -25.10 -33.60
CA PRO A 7 -34.68 -24.81 -34.95
C PRO A 7 -34.77 -26.01 -35.91
N GLY A 8 -34.49 -27.23 -35.43
CA GLY A 8 -34.44 -28.45 -36.25
C GLY A 8 -35.14 -29.67 -35.65
N GLY A 9 -36.02 -29.50 -34.66
CA GLY A 9 -36.77 -30.60 -34.02
C GLY A 9 -36.28 -30.95 -32.61
N TYR A 10 -37.00 -31.87 -31.96
CA TYR A 10 -36.75 -32.28 -30.58
C TYR A 10 -35.74 -33.43 -30.55
N PHE A 11 -34.67 -33.28 -29.78
CA PHE A 11 -33.71 -34.36 -29.52
C PHE A 11 -33.94 -34.92 -28.11
N LEU A 12 -34.04 -36.24 -28.01
CA LEU A 12 -34.02 -36.98 -26.74
C LEU A 12 -32.57 -37.03 -26.25
N LYS A 13 -32.32 -36.50 -25.05
CA LYS A 13 -31.00 -36.51 -24.41
C LYS A 13 -30.92 -37.74 -23.49
N ASP A 14 -30.40 -38.84 -24.01
CA ASP A 14 -30.08 -40.03 -23.21
C ASP A 14 -28.86 -39.78 -22.33
N SER A 15 -29.04 -39.99 -21.03
CA SER A 15 -28.03 -39.83 -20.00
C SER A 15 -27.42 -41.18 -19.64
N ALA A 16 -26.32 -41.54 -20.28
CA ALA A 16 -25.39 -42.55 -19.79
C ALA A 16 -23.96 -42.20 -20.25
N HIS A 17 -23.03 -42.21 -19.31
CA HIS A 17 -21.58 -42.05 -19.48
C HIS A 17 -21.07 -40.71 -20.00
N TRP A 18 -20.79 -39.76 -19.09
CA TRP A 18 -19.59 -38.93 -19.18
C TRP A 18 -19.13 -38.61 -17.75
N CYS A 19 -18.25 -39.47 -17.24
CA CYS A 19 -17.42 -39.24 -16.09
C CYS A 19 -16.03 -38.80 -16.60
N GLU A 20 -15.42 -37.86 -15.90
CA GLU A 20 -14.08 -37.29 -16.06
C GLU A 20 -13.85 -36.18 -17.10
N ARG A 21 -13.27 -35.08 -16.58
CA ARG A 21 -12.67 -33.90 -17.24
C ARG A 21 -13.63 -32.83 -17.76
N THR A 22 -13.92 -31.85 -16.91
CA THR A 22 -13.56 -30.43 -17.13
C THR A 22 -13.99 -29.58 -15.92
N ALA A 23 -13.07 -29.43 -14.98
CA ALA A 23 -13.01 -28.23 -14.16
C ALA A 23 -12.32 -27.17 -15.02
N LEU A 24 -13.08 -26.30 -15.69
CA LEU A 24 -12.70 -25.00 -16.27
C LEU A 24 -13.83 -24.56 -17.21
N GLU A 25 -14.86 -23.88 -16.69
CA GLU A 25 -15.67 -22.90 -17.42
C GLU A 25 -16.72 -22.31 -16.48
N PHE A 26 -16.38 -21.17 -15.87
CA PHE A 26 -17.36 -20.21 -15.35
C PHE A 26 -17.12 -18.91 -16.14
N GLN A 27 -17.56 -18.90 -17.40
CA GLN A 27 -17.81 -17.66 -18.14
C GLN A 27 -19.27 -17.27 -17.90
N PRO A 28 -19.58 -16.09 -17.34
CA PRO A 28 -20.91 -15.55 -17.46
C PRO A 28 -21.10 -15.00 -18.88
N TYR A 29 -22.08 -15.60 -19.54
CA TYR A 29 -22.69 -15.20 -20.80
C TYR A 29 -23.14 -13.72 -20.73
N PHE A 30 -22.50 -12.83 -21.49
CA PHE A 30 -23.02 -11.51 -21.84
C PHE A 30 -23.13 -11.45 -23.36
N GLU A 31 -24.25 -11.95 -23.91
CA GLU A 31 -24.65 -11.65 -25.28
C GLU A 31 -25.43 -10.33 -25.27
N GLY A 32 -24.81 -9.29 -25.82
CA GLY A 32 -25.41 -7.97 -25.95
C GLY A 32 -24.43 -6.87 -26.34
N GLU A 33 -23.44 -7.16 -27.20
CA GLU A 33 -22.62 -6.10 -27.79
C GLU A 33 -23.38 -5.46 -28.95
N SER A 34 -23.97 -4.30 -28.67
CA SER A 34 -24.24 -3.30 -29.71
C SER A 34 -22.89 -2.89 -30.31
N VAL A 35 -22.71 -3.16 -31.59
CA VAL A 35 -21.57 -2.68 -32.39
C VAL A 35 -21.60 -1.15 -32.40
N VAL A 36 -20.88 -0.54 -31.47
CA VAL A 36 -20.55 0.89 -31.53
C VAL A 36 -19.40 1.00 -32.50
N GLU A 37 -19.68 1.53 -33.69
CA GLU A 37 -18.67 1.90 -34.69
C GLU A 37 -17.64 2.83 -34.04
N THR A 38 -16.48 2.28 -33.69
CA THR A 38 -15.33 3.04 -33.23
C THR A 38 -14.68 3.73 -34.42
N TRP A 39 -14.76 5.06 -34.44
CA TRP A 39 -14.18 5.91 -35.47
C TRP A 39 -12.64 5.79 -35.52
N PRO A 40 -11.99 5.69 -36.70
CA PRO A 40 -10.57 5.33 -36.81
C PRO A 40 -9.56 6.43 -36.46
N TRP A 41 -10.00 7.63 -36.08
CA TRP A 41 -9.13 8.80 -35.91
C TRP A 41 -9.38 9.59 -34.62
N ALA A 42 -10.18 9.05 -33.70
CA ALA A 42 -10.13 9.52 -32.32
C ALA A 42 -8.75 9.11 -31.77
N TRP A 43 -7.83 10.08 -31.72
CA TRP A 43 -6.60 10.02 -30.94
C TRP A 43 -6.99 9.83 -29.47
N THR A 44 -7.38 8.62 -29.12
CA THR A 44 -7.39 8.16 -27.75
C THR A 44 -5.96 8.33 -27.30
N CYS A 45 -5.69 9.33 -26.45
CA CYS A 45 -4.49 9.28 -25.65
C CYS A 45 -4.46 7.86 -25.08
N PRO A 46 -3.44 7.04 -25.40
CA PRO A 46 -3.40 5.68 -24.92
C PRO A 46 -3.61 5.76 -23.41
N VAL A 47 -4.58 4.99 -22.90
CA VAL A 47 -5.04 5.04 -21.50
C VAL A 47 -3.85 5.06 -20.53
N GLU A 48 -2.74 4.42 -20.91
CA GLU A 48 -1.45 4.44 -20.23
C GLU A 48 -0.90 5.86 -19.96
N ILE A 49 -0.94 6.79 -20.93
CA ILE A 49 -0.44 8.17 -20.76
C ILE A 49 -1.29 8.93 -19.74
N SER A 50 -2.62 8.78 -19.76
CA SER A 50 -3.50 9.47 -18.80
C SER A 50 -3.28 8.97 -17.38
N VAL A 51 -3.11 7.66 -17.19
CA VAL A 51 -2.86 7.08 -15.86
C VAL A 51 -1.46 7.45 -15.35
N MET A 52 -0.43 7.43 -16.20
CA MET A 52 0.92 7.88 -15.83
C MET A 52 0.94 9.37 -15.49
N LEU A 53 0.20 10.19 -16.23
CA LEU A 53 0.06 11.63 -15.93
C LEU A 53 -0.60 11.84 -14.57
N ASN A 54 -1.66 11.11 -14.25
CA ASN A 54 -2.31 11.18 -12.93
C ASN A 54 -1.35 10.77 -11.80
N ALA A 55 -0.55 9.72 -11.99
CA ALA A 55 0.47 9.32 -11.02
C ALA A 55 1.53 10.41 -10.82
N LEU A 56 1.98 11.05 -11.91
CA LEU A 56 2.93 12.17 -11.86
C LEU A 56 2.33 13.40 -11.17
N VAL A 57 1.08 13.75 -11.46
CA VAL A 57 0.37 14.85 -10.81
C VAL A 57 0.27 14.60 -9.31
N ILE A 58 -0.11 13.39 -8.88
CA ILE A 58 -0.17 13.04 -7.45
C ILE A 58 1.23 13.10 -6.81
N LEU A 59 2.26 12.66 -7.53
CA LEU A 59 3.64 12.72 -7.08
C LEU A 59 4.14 14.16 -6.88
N VAL A 60 3.62 15.11 -7.65
CA VAL A 60 3.90 16.55 -7.50
C VAL A 60 3.01 17.18 -6.41
N LEU A 61 1.77 16.73 -6.26
CA LEU A 61 0.87 17.23 -5.21
C LEU A 61 1.35 16.86 -3.81
N LEU A 62 1.87 15.64 -3.61
CA LEU A 62 2.45 15.19 -2.33
C LEU A 62 3.47 16.19 -1.73
N PRO A 63 4.53 16.59 -2.44
CA PRO A 63 5.52 17.53 -1.92
C PRO A 63 4.96 18.94 -1.78
N VAL A 64 4.10 19.40 -2.70
CA VAL A 64 3.46 20.73 -2.62
C VAL A 64 2.55 20.82 -1.40
N THR A 65 1.74 19.80 -1.15
CA THR A 65 0.86 19.74 0.01
C THR A 65 1.67 19.64 1.31
N GLY A 66 2.75 18.86 1.34
CA GLY A 66 3.65 18.80 2.49
C GLY A 66 4.27 20.16 2.83
N LEU A 67 4.79 20.88 1.82
CA LEU A 67 5.34 22.23 1.99
C LEU A 67 4.27 23.22 2.45
N PHE A 68 3.08 23.18 1.84
CA PHE A 68 1.97 24.04 2.20
C PHE A 68 1.51 23.82 3.64
N LEU A 69 1.33 22.56 4.05
CA LEU A 69 0.92 22.22 5.42
C LEU A 69 1.97 22.62 6.46
N GLY A 70 3.26 22.48 6.13
CA GLY A 70 4.36 22.89 6.99
C GLY A 70 4.53 24.41 7.12
N TRP A 71 3.97 25.20 6.19
CA TRP A 71 4.04 26.67 6.20
C TRP A 71 2.90 27.34 6.98
N LEU A 72 1.87 26.60 7.34
CA LEU A 72 0.70 27.18 7.98
C LEU A 72 0.99 27.44 9.48
N PRO A 73 0.51 28.57 10.04
CA PRO A 73 0.86 29.02 11.39
C PRO A 73 0.43 28.07 12.52
N TRP A 74 -0.64 27.30 12.31
CA TRP A 74 -1.10 26.23 13.21
C TRP A 74 -0.17 25.01 13.31
N ALA A 75 0.93 24.97 12.53
CA ALA A 75 1.94 23.92 12.64
C ALA A 75 2.85 24.14 13.86
N GLU A 76 2.97 25.38 14.33
CA GLU A 76 3.74 25.75 15.52
C GLU A 76 2.92 25.63 16.81
N GLU A 77 1.62 25.88 16.75
CA GLU A 77 0.71 25.54 17.83
C GLU A 77 0.46 24.04 17.79
N ASN A 78 0.94 23.30 18.81
CA ASN A 78 0.80 21.86 19.05
C ASN A 78 -0.67 21.37 19.13
N SER A 79 -1.49 21.69 18.14
CA SER A 79 -2.86 21.24 18.05
C SER A 79 -2.83 19.82 17.51
N SER A 80 -3.13 18.86 18.39
CA SER A 80 -3.34 17.45 18.07
C SER A 80 -4.19 17.23 16.82
N PHE A 81 -5.07 18.17 16.52
CA PHE A 81 -5.92 18.20 15.34
C PHE A 81 -5.15 18.46 14.02
N ALA A 82 -4.23 19.44 13.98
CA ALA A 82 -3.48 19.77 12.76
C ALA A 82 -2.60 18.59 12.31
N THR A 83 -1.97 17.88 13.25
CA THR A 83 -1.16 16.68 12.96
C THR A 83 -2.01 15.57 12.34
N LEU A 84 -3.18 15.28 12.93
CA LEU A 84 -4.09 14.25 12.41
C LEU A 84 -4.65 14.64 11.04
N LEU A 85 -4.99 15.92 10.83
CA LEU A 85 -5.45 16.41 9.54
C LEU A 85 -4.37 16.27 8.46
N ALA A 86 -3.14 16.69 8.76
CA ALA A 86 -2.01 16.55 7.86
C ALA A 86 -1.74 15.07 7.53
N ALA A 87 -1.74 14.18 8.53
CA ALA A 87 -1.60 12.75 8.33
C ALA A 87 -2.73 12.18 7.44
N THR A 88 -3.96 12.64 7.65
CA THR A 88 -5.13 12.24 6.84
C THR A 88 -4.94 12.60 5.38
N VAL A 89 -4.57 13.86 5.10
CA VAL A 89 -4.34 14.35 3.74
C VAL A 89 -3.22 13.56 3.07
N MET A 90 -2.10 13.35 3.77
CA MET A 90 -0.96 12.61 3.23
C MET A 90 -1.30 11.13 2.94
N ILE A 91 -2.05 10.46 3.82
CA ILE A 91 -2.49 9.08 3.60
C ILE A 91 -3.44 9.00 2.40
N ILE A 92 -4.34 9.97 2.24
CA ILE A 92 -5.24 10.02 1.07
C ILE A 92 -4.42 10.18 -0.21
N LEU A 93 -3.52 11.15 -0.27
CA LEU A 93 -2.67 11.38 -1.45
C LEU A 93 -1.81 10.15 -1.79
N ALA A 94 -1.21 9.52 -0.77
CA ALA A 94 -0.42 8.32 -0.94
C ALA A 94 -1.28 7.11 -1.39
N SER A 95 -2.51 7.01 -0.91
CA SER A 95 -3.48 5.98 -1.37
C SER A 95 -3.89 6.18 -2.83
N LEU A 96 -4.04 7.43 -3.26
CA LEU A 96 -4.29 7.76 -4.66
C LEU A 96 -3.08 7.39 -5.53
N LEU A 97 -1.86 7.64 -5.05
CA LEU A 97 -0.62 7.23 -5.73
C LEU A 97 -0.56 5.71 -5.93
N VAL A 98 -0.82 4.93 -4.87
CA VAL A 98 -0.89 3.46 -4.95
C VAL A 98 -1.95 3.01 -5.95
N SER A 99 -3.13 3.63 -5.92
CA SER A 99 -4.21 3.31 -6.86
C SER A 99 -3.83 3.62 -8.30
N ALA A 100 -3.14 4.73 -8.54
CA ALA A 100 -2.63 5.10 -9.86
C ALA A 100 -1.67 4.03 -10.40
N TRP A 101 -0.70 3.61 -9.58
CA TRP A 101 0.24 2.55 -9.96
C TRP A 101 -0.41 1.19 -10.19
N ILE A 102 -1.40 0.81 -9.38
CA ILE A 102 -2.19 -0.43 -9.60
C ILE A 102 -2.92 -0.38 -10.94
N ASN A 103 -3.43 0.80 -11.34
CA ASN A 103 -4.11 0.93 -12.62
C ASN A 103 -3.14 0.94 -13.81
N VAL A 104 -1.93 1.51 -13.66
CA VAL A 104 -0.85 1.31 -14.64
C VAL A 104 -0.58 -0.19 -14.85
N GLU A 105 -0.51 -0.95 -13.75
CA GLU A 105 -0.30 -2.41 -13.83
C GLU A 105 -1.42 -3.13 -14.59
N LYS A 106 -2.69 -2.79 -14.30
CA LYS A 106 -3.85 -3.42 -14.93
C LYS A 106 -3.96 -3.13 -16.42
N SER A 107 -3.64 -1.91 -16.84
CA SER A 107 -3.76 -1.50 -18.25
C SER A 107 -2.82 -2.25 -19.18
N SER A 108 -1.71 -2.81 -18.67
CA SER A 108 -0.65 -3.40 -19.49
C SER A 108 -0.81 -4.90 -19.77
N ALA A 109 -2.04 -5.38 -20.05
CA ALA A 109 -2.51 -6.78 -20.05
C ALA A 109 -1.71 -7.86 -20.82
N GLY A 110 -0.57 -7.54 -21.45
CA GLY A 110 0.37 -8.52 -22.04
C GLY A 110 1.86 -8.21 -21.85
N ALA A 111 2.24 -6.95 -21.57
CA ALA A 111 3.62 -6.51 -21.35
C ALA A 111 3.92 -6.15 -19.87
N ALA A 112 2.97 -6.48 -18.98
CA ALA A 112 2.89 -6.03 -17.59
C ALA A 112 4.16 -6.26 -16.75
N HIS A 113 5.00 -7.25 -17.08
CA HIS A 113 6.24 -7.46 -16.34
C HIS A 113 7.20 -6.29 -16.52
N SER A 114 7.49 -5.91 -17.78
CA SER A 114 8.43 -4.85 -18.15
C SER A 114 8.02 -3.46 -17.65
N LEU A 115 6.71 -3.16 -17.68
CA LEU A 115 6.27 -1.78 -17.53
C LEU A 115 6.37 -1.24 -16.09
N LEU A 116 6.21 -2.06 -15.04
CA LEU A 116 6.41 -1.58 -13.65
C LEU A 116 7.88 -1.54 -13.23
N TRP A 117 8.75 -2.37 -13.83
CA TRP A 117 10.17 -2.35 -13.51
C TRP A 117 10.83 -1.05 -13.97
N ARG A 118 10.41 -0.48 -15.10
CA ARG A 118 10.92 0.80 -15.62
C ARG A 118 10.74 1.98 -14.65
N PRO A 119 9.53 2.34 -14.18
CA PRO A 119 9.35 3.42 -13.23
C PRO A 119 9.99 3.09 -11.88
N LEU A 120 10.04 1.81 -11.48
CA LEU A 120 10.73 1.43 -10.25
C LEU A 120 12.25 1.67 -10.36
N THR A 121 12.90 1.23 -11.44
CA THR A 121 14.33 1.45 -11.63
C THR A 121 14.67 2.93 -11.80
N ILE A 122 13.83 3.69 -12.52
CA ILE A 122 13.97 5.15 -12.64
C ILE A 122 13.86 5.82 -11.27
N ASN A 123 12.85 5.47 -10.46
CA ASN A 123 12.68 6.05 -9.14
C ASN A 123 13.82 5.68 -8.18
N LEU A 124 14.31 4.45 -8.23
CA LEU A 124 15.45 4.01 -7.40
C LEU A 124 16.75 4.71 -7.81
N LEU A 125 16.99 4.90 -9.12
CA LEU A 125 18.13 5.65 -9.62
C LEU A 125 18.04 7.13 -9.21
N LEU A 126 16.88 7.75 -9.40
CA LEU A 126 16.62 9.12 -8.98
C LEU A 126 16.81 9.27 -7.47
N LEU A 127 16.30 8.33 -6.67
CA LEU A 127 16.48 8.32 -5.23
C LEU A 127 17.96 8.24 -4.85
N ALA A 128 18.73 7.34 -5.48
CA ALA A 128 20.15 7.21 -5.23
C ALA A 128 20.91 8.51 -5.55
N LEU A 129 20.58 9.17 -6.66
CA LEU A 129 21.16 10.46 -7.05
C LEU A 129 20.80 11.57 -6.05
N LEU A 130 19.53 11.67 -5.66
CA LEU A 130 19.09 12.69 -4.70
C LEU A 130 19.72 12.47 -3.32
N LEU A 131 19.87 11.22 -2.87
CA LEU A 131 20.55 10.90 -1.61
C LEU A 131 22.05 11.17 -1.68
N ALA A 132 22.70 10.92 -2.82
CA ALA A 132 24.10 11.26 -3.03
C ALA A 132 24.32 12.78 -3.00
N TYR A 133 23.44 13.53 -3.66
CA TYR A 133 23.44 14.99 -3.62
C TYR A 133 23.20 15.52 -2.20
N HIS A 134 22.22 14.97 -1.49
CA HIS A 134 21.91 15.35 -0.11
C HIS A 134 23.04 15.04 0.88
N ARG A 135 23.90 14.04 0.60
CA ARG A 135 25.10 13.76 1.40
C ARG A 135 26.26 14.70 1.08
N TYR A 136 26.32 15.20 -0.15
CA TYR A 136 27.40 16.08 -0.59
C TYR A 136 27.18 17.51 -0.12
N ASP A 137 25.93 17.95 -0.09
CA ASP A 137 25.56 19.27 0.39
C ASP A 137 25.39 19.27 1.91
N ASP A 138 26.20 20.05 2.63
CA ASP A 138 26.08 20.20 4.08
C ASP A 138 24.81 20.98 4.49
N GLY A 139 24.12 21.60 3.52
CA GLY A 139 22.89 22.35 3.68
C GLY A 139 21.62 21.49 3.80
N VAL A 140 20.73 21.89 4.71
CA VAL A 140 19.39 21.33 4.84
C VAL A 140 18.46 22.08 3.90
N HIS A 141 18.27 21.55 2.70
CA HIS A 141 17.35 22.12 1.73
C HIS A 141 15.94 21.55 1.91
N PRO A 142 14.96 22.33 2.41
CA PRO A 142 13.62 21.84 2.73
C PRO A 142 12.90 21.23 1.52
N VAL A 143 13.06 21.87 0.35
CA VAL A 143 12.49 21.39 -0.91
C VAL A 143 13.10 20.05 -1.31
N LEU A 144 14.43 19.89 -1.17
CA LEU A 144 15.12 18.65 -1.50
C LEU A 144 14.65 17.50 -0.60
N THR A 145 14.54 17.71 0.72
CA THR A 145 14.05 16.69 1.65
C THR A 145 12.65 16.22 1.29
N VAL A 146 11.77 17.16 0.93
CA VAL A 146 10.40 16.85 0.53
C VAL A 146 10.35 16.07 -0.79
N VAL A 147 11.17 16.44 -1.79
CA VAL A 147 11.30 15.71 -3.06
C VAL A 147 11.84 14.29 -2.82
N VAL A 148 12.87 14.14 -2.00
CA VAL A 148 13.41 12.83 -1.59
C VAL A 148 12.30 11.97 -0.97
N GLY A 149 11.54 12.51 -0.02
CA GLY A 149 10.42 11.81 0.61
C GLY A 149 9.36 11.33 -0.40
N ALA A 150 8.99 12.18 -1.35
CA ALA A 150 8.03 11.82 -2.40
C ALA A 150 8.55 10.68 -3.30
N VAL A 151 9.82 10.73 -3.71
CA VAL A 151 10.46 9.67 -4.52
C VAL A 151 10.61 8.36 -3.73
N MET A 152 10.92 8.43 -2.43
CA MET A 152 10.95 7.27 -1.55
C MET A 152 9.57 6.62 -1.44
N LEU A 153 8.52 7.41 -1.20
CA LEU A 153 7.15 6.92 -1.08
C LEU A 153 6.66 6.29 -2.39
N SER A 154 7.00 6.87 -3.52
CA SER A 154 6.71 6.33 -4.85
C SER A 154 7.43 5.00 -5.09
N SER A 155 8.73 4.93 -4.78
CA SER A 155 9.53 3.71 -4.85
C SER A 155 8.95 2.59 -3.98
N ALA A 156 8.58 2.91 -2.74
CA ALA A 156 7.95 1.98 -1.81
C ALA A 156 6.61 1.46 -2.34
N SER A 157 5.79 2.35 -2.91
CA SER A 157 4.51 1.99 -3.51
C SER A 157 4.70 0.98 -4.65
N LEU A 158 5.62 1.26 -5.58
CA LEU A 158 5.94 0.39 -6.70
C LEU A 158 6.50 -0.95 -6.23
N LEU A 159 7.39 -0.95 -5.24
CA LEU A 159 7.97 -2.18 -4.70
C LEU A 159 6.91 -3.06 -4.04
N GLY A 160 5.99 -2.46 -3.27
CA GLY A 160 4.84 -3.17 -2.69
C GLY A 160 3.94 -3.79 -3.76
N ILE A 161 3.65 -3.05 -4.84
CA ILE A 161 2.83 -3.56 -5.95
C ILE A 161 3.54 -4.70 -6.69
N VAL A 162 4.83 -4.55 -7.01
CA VAL A 162 5.62 -5.58 -7.68
C VAL A 162 5.71 -6.86 -6.84
N THR A 163 5.90 -6.73 -5.52
CA THR A 163 5.96 -7.89 -4.61
C THR A 163 4.62 -8.60 -4.47
N ALA A 164 3.49 -7.88 -4.53
CA ALA A 164 2.15 -8.46 -4.49
C ALA A 164 1.85 -9.42 -5.65
N ARG A 165 2.61 -9.34 -6.75
CA ARG A 165 2.50 -10.27 -7.89
C ARG A 165 2.78 -11.72 -7.54
N GLY A 166 3.62 -11.94 -6.52
CA GLY A 166 3.96 -13.28 -6.04
C GLY A 166 2.77 -14.03 -5.44
N LEU A 167 1.74 -13.29 -4.98
CA LEU A 167 0.55 -13.88 -4.39
C LEU A 167 -0.37 -14.48 -5.45
N LYS A 168 -0.78 -15.72 -5.20
CA LYS A 168 -1.71 -16.50 -6.02
C LYS A 168 -3.00 -16.80 -5.27
N HIS A 169 -2.94 -16.94 -3.94
CA HIS A 169 -4.08 -17.36 -3.15
C HIS A 169 -4.36 -16.40 -1.98
N PRO A 170 -5.63 -16.13 -1.63
CA PRO A 170 -6.00 -15.33 -0.45
C PRO A 170 -5.42 -15.85 0.88
N THR A 171 -5.21 -17.16 0.98
CA THR A 171 -4.63 -17.83 2.16
C THR A 171 -3.17 -17.45 2.39
N GLU A 172 -2.42 -17.07 1.34
CA GLU A 172 -1.02 -16.64 1.43
C GLU A 172 -0.86 -15.27 2.11
N LEU A 173 -1.92 -14.47 2.20
CA LEU A 173 -1.91 -13.21 2.95
C LEU A 173 -1.73 -13.42 4.46
N ILE A 174 -2.18 -14.57 4.98
CA ILE A 174 -2.12 -14.88 6.42
C ILE A 174 -0.67 -14.97 6.90
N PRO A 175 0.19 -15.86 6.35
CA PRO A 175 1.59 -15.91 6.76
C PRO A 175 2.31 -14.59 6.50
N VAL A 176 2.03 -13.88 5.40
CA VAL A 176 2.67 -12.59 5.13
C VAL A 176 2.33 -11.55 6.19
N CYS A 177 1.05 -11.40 6.55
CA CYS A 177 0.64 -10.45 7.58
C CYS A 177 1.18 -10.81 8.96
N VAL A 178 1.19 -12.10 9.31
CA VAL A 178 1.73 -12.55 10.60
C VAL A 178 3.23 -12.30 10.66
N VAL A 179 3.99 -12.65 9.62
CA VAL A 179 5.44 -12.42 9.59
C VAL A 179 5.77 -10.92 9.59
N ALA A 180 5.01 -10.10 8.85
CA ALA A 180 5.21 -8.64 8.85
C ALA A 180 4.95 -8.01 10.21
N ALA A 181 3.83 -8.35 10.86
CA ALA A 181 3.51 -7.88 12.21
C ALA A 181 4.55 -8.36 13.24
N TRP A 182 5.02 -9.61 13.11
CA TRP A 182 6.03 -10.17 14.00
C TRP A 182 7.40 -9.51 13.81
N ALA A 183 7.80 -9.27 12.56
CA ALA A 183 9.01 -8.53 12.24
C ALA A 183 8.99 -7.14 12.86
N ASP A 184 7.84 -6.47 12.84
CA ASP A 184 7.66 -5.16 13.47
C ASP A 184 7.87 -5.24 14.99
N LEU A 185 7.27 -6.23 15.66
CA LEU A 185 7.44 -6.49 17.10
C LEU A 185 8.89 -6.83 17.48
N CYS A 186 9.54 -7.69 16.70
CA CYS A 186 10.96 -8.01 16.88
C CYS A 186 11.85 -6.78 16.71
N SER A 187 11.53 -5.90 15.76
CA SER A 187 12.31 -4.67 15.53
C SER A 187 12.30 -3.73 16.73
N ILE A 188 11.21 -3.72 17.50
CA ILE A 188 11.07 -2.89 18.70
C ILE A 188 11.87 -3.45 19.88
N THR A 189 11.93 -4.78 19.98
CA THR A 189 12.55 -5.46 21.13
C THR A 189 14.07 -5.59 20.99
N ALA A 190 14.59 -5.82 19.78
CA ALA A 190 16.02 -6.07 19.56
C ALA A 190 16.59 -5.41 18.29
N GLY A 191 15.78 -4.63 17.57
CA GLY A 191 16.21 -3.97 16.35
C GLY A 191 16.87 -2.61 16.57
N PRO A 192 17.34 -1.96 15.49
CA PRO A 192 17.86 -0.58 15.54
C PRO A 192 16.85 0.42 16.13
N THR A 193 15.55 0.11 16.05
CA THR A 193 14.48 0.85 16.71
C THR A 193 14.69 0.89 18.23
N HIS A 194 15.07 -0.22 18.87
CA HIS A 194 15.38 -0.27 20.31
C HIS A 194 16.53 0.68 20.69
N ALA A 195 17.60 0.68 19.90
CA ALA A 195 18.75 1.56 20.14
C ALA A 195 18.40 3.05 19.99
N MET A 196 17.48 3.39 19.07
CA MET A 196 16.98 4.76 18.92
C MET A 196 16.02 5.15 20.04
N VAL A 197 15.15 4.24 20.49
CA VAL A 197 14.28 4.47 21.67
C VAL A 197 15.11 4.74 22.92
N GLY A 198 16.23 4.02 23.11
CA GLY A 198 17.18 4.30 24.20
C GLY A 198 17.71 5.74 24.16
N LYS A 199 18.22 6.19 23.00
CA LYS A 199 18.73 7.56 22.83
C LYS A 199 17.68 8.64 23.05
N ILE A 200 16.43 8.37 22.69
CA ILE A 200 15.31 9.28 22.95
C ILE A 200 15.00 9.32 24.45
N THR A 201 15.03 8.16 25.12
CA THR A 201 14.83 8.07 26.57
C THR A 201 15.92 8.84 27.33
N ASP A 202 17.17 8.76 26.87
CA ASP A 202 18.31 9.51 27.42
C ASP A 202 18.16 11.03 27.23
N TYR A 203 17.59 11.45 26.10
CA TYR A 203 17.28 12.85 25.83
C TYR A 203 16.26 13.41 26.84
N TYR A 204 15.17 12.68 27.10
CA TYR A 204 14.14 13.10 28.06
C TYR A 204 14.59 13.02 29.52
N SER A 205 15.47 12.08 29.87
CA SER A 205 15.91 11.87 31.25
C SER A 205 17.06 12.79 31.68
N SER A 206 17.79 13.41 30.74
CA SER A 206 18.91 14.31 31.03
C SER A 206 18.53 15.80 31.24
N GLY A 207 17.24 16.13 31.26
CA GLY A 207 16.76 17.46 31.65
C GLY A 207 17.02 18.59 30.63
N GLN A 208 17.31 18.26 29.36
CA GLN A 208 17.39 19.27 28.31
C GLN A 208 16.02 19.92 28.06
N GLN A 209 15.96 21.26 28.07
CA GLN A 209 14.80 22.03 27.63
C GLN A 209 14.97 22.44 26.15
N GLY A 210 14.06 21.96 25.30
CA GLY A 210 14.07 22.04 23.84
C GLY A 210 13.20 20.91 23.28
N PRO A 211 12.56 21.02 22.09
CA PRO A 211 11.41 20.17 21.80
C PRO A 211 11.82 18.73 21.49
N ALA A 212 11.41 17.81 22.35
CA ALA A 212 10.89 16.52 21.92
C ALA A 212 9.51 16.39 22.60
N PRO A 213 8.41 16.58 21.85
CA PRO A 213 7.38 15.52 21.68
C PRO A 213 6.56 15.68 20.35
N LEU A 214 5.73 14.77 19.81
CA LEU A 214 5.07 13.51 20.22
C LEU A 214 5.07 12.48 19.06
N ALA A 215 5.67 12.85 17.91
CA ALA A 215 5.70 12.13 16.64
C ALA A 215 7.07 11.47 16.33
N ASP A 216 8.15 11.92 16.99
CA ASP A 216 9.54 11.53 16.73
C ASP A 216 9.86 10.05 16.94
N ALA A 217 9.05 9.35 17.75
CA ALA A 217 9.19 7.91 17.98
C ALA A 217 8.45 7.05 16.94
N LEU A 218 7.40 7.56 16.31
CA LEU A 218 6.68 6.88 15.23
C LEU A 218 7.40 7.03 13.87
N LEU A 219 8.31 8.02 13.78
CA LEU A 219 9.20 8.39 12.67
C LEU A 219 10.56 7.66 12.65
N ILE A 220 10.88 6.79 13.63
CA ILE A 220 12.19 6.11 13.74
C ILE A 220 12.51 5.20 12.54
N LYS A 221 11.54 4.87 11.68
CA LYS A 221 11.85 4.19 10.41
C LYS A 221 12.36 5.13 9.30
N THR A 222 12.45 6.43 9.52
CA THR A 222 13.01 7.39 8.55
C THR A 222 13.24 8.76 9.19
N LEU A 223 14.33 8.91 9.93
CA LEU A 223 14.95 10.23 10.10
C LEU A 223 15.81 10.52 8.87
N VAL A 224 15.48 11.59 8.12
CA VAL A 224 16.50 12.27 7.31
C VAL A 224 17.32 13.10 8.30
N PRO A 225 18.62 12.84 8.45
CA PRO A 225 19.47 13.62 9.35
C PRO A 225 19.36 15.12 9.01
N ARG A 226 19.24 15.96 10.03
CA ARG A 226 19.30 17.45 9.96
C ARG A 226 18.06 18.21 9.43
N SER A 227 16.89 17.62 9.15
CA SER A 227 15.75 18.44 8.65
C SER A 227 14.99 19.22 9.75
N ALA A 228 14.83 20.54 9.57
CA ALA A 228 14.02 21.41 10.46
C ALA A 228 12.51 21.41 10.14
N LEU A 229 12.09 20.82 9.02
CA LEU A 229 10.68 20.66 8.67
C LEU A 229 10.19 19.26 9.07
N PRO A 230 8.96 19.13 9.57
CA PRO A 230 8.31 17.83 9.78
C PRO A 230 8.01 17.21 8.42
N VAL A 231 8.98 16.50 7.84
CA VAL A 231 8.73 15.67 6.67
C VAL A 231 8.16 14.36 7.18
N PRO A 232 6.89 14.03 6.90
CA PRO A 232 6.31 12.76 7.32
C PRO A 232 6.92 11.66 6.46
N LEU A 233 8.15 11.28 6.75
CA LEU A 233 8.65 10.00 6.31
C LEU A 233 8.00 8.96 7.22
N PHE A 234 6.80 8.53 6.82
CA PHE A 234 6.31 7.24 7.25
C PHE A 234 7.42 6.22 7.03
N GLY A 235 7.55 5.27 7.96
CA GLY A 235 8.47 4.17 7.80
C GLY A 235 8.29 3.57 6.41
N VAL A 236 9.26 3.79 5.54
CA VAL A 236 9.15 3.44 4.11
C VAL A 236 8.86 1.94 3.97
N ALA A 237 9.39 1.14 4.91
CA ALA A 237 9.06 -0.27 5.08
C ALA A 237 7.56 -0.53 5.34
N ASP A 238 6.92 0.25 6.21
CA ASP A 238 5.50 0.09 6.53
C ASP A 238 4.64 0.48 5.33
N TRP A 239 5.05 1.52 4.61
CA TRP A 239 4.38 1.91 3.37
C TRP A 239 4.52 0.85 2.27
N ILE A 240 5.66 0.16 2.16
CA ILE A 240 5.81 -1.00 1.25
C ILE A 240 4.74 -2.05 1.58
N ILE A 241 4.53 -2.38 2.86
CA ILE A 241 3.50 -3.35 3.28
C ILE A 241 2.09 -2.82 3.01
N VAL A 242 1.82 -1.54 3.25
CA VAL A 242 0.51 -0.92 2.95
C VAL A 242 0.20 -0.99 1.44
N ALA A 243 1.17 -0.63 0.59
CA ALA A 243 1.02 -0.71 -0.86
C ALA A 243 0.88 -2.16 -1.34
N PHE A 244 1.68 -3.07 -0.78
CA PHE A 244 1.59 -4.52 -1.03
C PHE A 244 0.21 -5.06 -0.70
N LEU A 245 -0.31 -4.80 0.51
CA LEU A 245 -1.63 -5.29 0.94
C LEU A 245 -2.75 -4.70 0.08
N SER A 246 -2.65 -3.41 -0.28
CA SER A 246 -3.61 -2.76 -1.19
C SER A 246 -3.61 -3.44 -2.56
N ALA A 247 -2.44 -3.64 -3.16
CA ALA A 247 -2.29 -4.31 -4.45
C ALA A 247 -2.75 -5.77 -4.40
N ALA A 248 -2.42 -6.49 -3.33
CA ALA A 248 -2.81 -7.87 -3.12
C ALA A 248 -4.33 -8.04 -3.04
N LEU A 249 -5.02 -7.19 -2.28
CA LEU A 249 -6.48 -7.22 -2.16
C LEU A 249 -7.16 -6.99 -3.52
N VAL A 250 -6.65 -6.05 -4.32
CA VAL A 250 -7.16 -5.80 -5.68
C VAL A 250 -6.88 -6.98 -6.61
N ARG A 251 -5.64 -7.50 -6.60
CA ARG A 251 -5.20 -8.61 -7.46
C ARG A 251 -5.97 -9.89 -7.19
N LEU A 252 -6.20 -10.19 -5.91
CA LEU A 252 -6.93 -11.38 -5.46
C LEU A 252 -8.46 -11.18 -5.52
N LYS A 253 -8.93 -10.02 -6.01
CA LYS A 253 -10.36 -9.66 -6.11
C LYS A 253 -11.08 -9.74 -4.75
N LEU A 254 -10.36 -9.46 -3.66
CA LEU A 254 -10.86 -9.45 -2.27
C LEU A 254 -11.38 -8.08 -1.83
N CYS A 255 -11.12 -7.06 -2.63
CA CYS A 255 -11.79 -5.78 -2.54
C CYS A 255 -11.83 -5.23 -3.96
N PRO A 256 -13.00 -4.85 -4.50
CA PRO A 256 -13.02 -4.05 -5.71
C PRO A 256 -12.33 -2.72 -5.32
N GLY A 257 -11.07 -2.56 -5.73
CA GLY A 257 -10.38 -1.30 -5.57
C GLY A 257 -11.11 -0.22 -6.38
N PRO A 258 -10.91 1.06 -6.05
CA PRO A 258 -11.44 2.13 -6.87
C PRO A 258 -10.91 2.01 -8.31
N GLU A 259 -11.80 1.84 -9.27
CA GLU A 259 -11.45 1.96 -10.69
C GLU A 259 -11.21 3.44 -10.99
N LEU A 260 -9.95 3.84 -11.23
CA LEU A 260 -9.62 5.22 -11.63
C LEU A 260 -10.23 5.60 -12.98
N ALA A 261 -10.68 4.63 -13.79
CA ALA A 261 -11.40 4.90 -15.04
C ALA A 261 -12.73 5.64 -14.80
N GLN A 262 -13.31 5.56 -13.60
CA GLN A 262 -14.51 6.32 -13.20
C GLN A 262 -14.17 7.58 -12.39
N PHE A 263 -12.93 8.06 -12.43
CA PHE A 263 -12.53 9.29 -11.77
C PHE A 263 -13.12 10.50 -12.51
N SER A 264 -14.41 10.77 -12.27
CA SER A 264 -15.01 12.06 -12.61
C SER A 264 -14.66 13.03 -11.48
N ILE A 265 -14.12 14.19 -11.86
CA ILE A 265 -13.71 15.27 -10.95
C ILE A 265 -14.89 15.78 -10.08
N GLY A 266 -16.14 15.37 -10.36
CA GLY A 266 -17.32 15.71 -9.57
C GLY A 266 -17.64 14.78 -8.38
N ALA A 267 -17.03 13.60 -8.25
CA ALA A 267 -17.34 12.63 -7.19
C ALA A 267 -16.24 12.55 -6.12
N TRP A 268 -15.98 13.68 -5.46
CA TRP A 268 -14.92 13.87 -4.45
C TRP A 268 -15.15 13.17 -3.09
N LEU A 269 -15.80 12.01 -3.02
CA LEU A 269 -15.93 11.30 -1.74
C LEU A 269 -14.65 10.49 -1.46
N PRO A 270 -13.77 10.95 -0.54
CA PRO A 270 -12.47 10.32 -0.29
C PRO A 270 -12.61 8.86 0.16
N PHE A 271 -13.68 8.53 0.87
CA PHE A 271 -13.90 7.20 1.46
C PHE A 271 -14.10 6.07 0.44
N LYS A 272 -14.52 6.37 -0.79
CA LYS A 272 -14.71 5.34 -1.83
C LYS A 272 -13.37 4.85 -2.42
N TYR A 273 -12.29 5.60 -2.17
CA TYR A 273 -10.98 5.40 -2.79
C TYR A 273 -9.90 4.94 -1.81
N VAL A 274 -10.19 4.86 -0.52
CA VAL A 274 -9.22 4.45 0.51
C VAL A 274 -9.24 2.93 0.61
N HIS A 275 -8.11 2.31 0.27
CA HIS A 275 -7.91 0.87 0.49
C HIS A 275 -7.95 0.54 1.99
N VAL A 276 -8.28 -0.72 2.30
CA VAL A 276 -8.37 -1.23 3.68
C VAL A 276 -7.06 -1.00 4.46
N ALA A 277 -5.90 -1.16 3.80
CA ALA A 277 -4.59 -1.01 4.44
C ALA A 277 -4.26 0.45 4.83
N PRO A 278 -4.34 1.47 3.95
CA PRO A 278 -4.20 2.87 4.35
C PRO A 278 -5.19 3.32 5.41
N LEU A 279 -6.44 2.84 5.38
CA LEU A 279 -7.42 3.12 6.44
C LEU A 279 -6.96 2.56 7.79
N SER A 280 -6.45 1.33 7.81
CA SER A 280 -5.91 0.73 9.04
C SER A 280 -4.68 1.46 9.58
N LEU A 281 -3.84 2.00 8.70
CA LEU A 281 -2.72 2.86 9.09
C LEU A 281 -3.21 4.16 9.74
N TRP A 282 -4.21 4.80 9.13
CA TRP A 282 -4.84 6.01 9.70
C TRP A 282 -5.44 5.75 11.08
N LEU A 283 -6.11 4.62 11.26
CA LEU A 283 -6.64 4.19 12.56
C LEU A 283 -5.52 3.96 13.57
N ALA A 284 -4.44 3.26 13.18
CA ALA A 284 -3.29 3.01 14.05
C ALA A 284 -2.64 4.32 14.54
N LEU A 285 -2.48 5.29 13.64
CA LEU A 285 -1.95 6.62 13.98
C LEU A 285 -2.87 7.37 14.93
N THR A 286 -4.18 7.35 14.65
CA THR A 286 -5.17 7.98 15.51
C THR A 286 -5.15 7.36 16.91
N CYS A 287 -5.08 6.04 17.01
CA CYS A 287 -4.95 5.33 18.28
C CYS A 287 -3.64 5.68 19.00
N ALA A 288 -2.51 5.74 18.29
CA ALA A 288 -1.22 6.10 18.89
C ALA A 288 -1.26 7.52 19.44
N HIS A 289 -1.83 8.45 18.67
CA HIS A 289 -1.98 9.85 19.05
C HIS A 289 -2.91 10.04 20.24
N LEU A 290 -4.08 9.39 20.25
CA LEU A 290 -5.04 9.48 21.34
C LEU A 290 -4.55 8.80 22.63
N SER A 291 -3.76 7.73 22.50
CA SER A 291 -3.24 7.01 23.67
C SER A 291 -1.93 7.61 24.22
N GLY A 292 -1.25 8.46 23.44
CA GLY A 292 0.09 8.95 23.75
C GLY A 292 1.13 7.83 23.85
N ARG A 293 0.85 6.66 23.29
CA ARG A 293 1.71 5.47 23.34
C ARG A 293 2.21 5.13 21.96
N PHE A 294 3.44 4.62 21.91
CA PHE A 294 3.99 4.04 20.70
C PHE A 294 3.22 2.75 20.35
N ILE A 295 2.70 2.69 19.13
CA ILE A 295 2.02 1.51 18.59
C ILE A 295 2.84 1.02 17.37
N PRO A 296 3.29 -0.24 17.35
CA PRO A 296 3.89 -0.84 16.15
C PRO A 296 2.88 -0.75 15.01
N ALA A 297 3.14 0.01 13.96
CA ALA A 297 2.12 0.31 12.96
C ALA A 297 1.71 -0.92 12.13
N LEU A 298 2.61 -1.87 11.88
CA LEU A 298 2.28 -3.05 11.07
C LEU A 298 1.35 -4.01 11.79
N VAL A 299 1.42 -4.08 13.12
CA VAL A 299 0.54 -4.95 13.92
C VAL A 299 -0.95 -4.66 13.70
N PRO A 300 -1.47 -3.44 13.95
CA PRO A 300 -2.86 -3.09 13.70
C PRO A 300 -3.21 -3.12 12.20
N ILE A 301 -2.29 -2.75 11.30
CA ILE A 301 -2.53 -2.83 9.85
C ILE A 301 -2.80 -4.27 9.42
N CYS A 302 -1.88 -5.17 9.74
CA CYS A 302 -1.99 -6.59 9.44
C CYS A 302 -3.20 -7.22 10.13
N ALA A 303 -3.44 -6.91 11.41
CA ALA A 303 -4.61 -7.41 12.12
C ALA A 303 -5.93 -6.98 11.46
N PHE A 304 -6.05 -5.71 11.08
CA PHE A 304 -7.27 -5.19 10.45
C PHE A 304 -7.51 -5.82 9.07
N VAL A 305 -6.47 -5.93 8.23
CA VAL A 305 -6.57 -6.59 6.92
C VAL A 305 -6.92 -8.07 7.08
N LEU A 306 -6.30 -8.78 8.04
CA LEU A 306 -6.63 -10.18 8.30
C LEU A 306 -8.06 -10.35 8.78
N ILE A 307 -8.54 -9.54 9.72
CA ILE A 307 -9.93 -9.57 10.19
C ILE A 307 -10.87 -9.35 8.99
N TRP A 308 -10.59 -8.33 8.17
CA TRP A 308 -11.38 -8.05 6.97
C TRP A 308 -11.46 -9.26 6.03
N VAL A 309 -10.30 -9.84 5.68
CA VAL A 309 -10.22 -11.00 4.78
C VAL A 309 -10.90 -12.23 5.38
N LEU A 310 -10.66 -12.54 6.65
CA LEU A 310 -11.21 -13.72 7.32
C LEU A 310 -12.74 -13.62 7.49
N VAL A 311 -13.27 -12.42 7.74
CA VAL A 311 -14.72 -12.19 7.88
C VAL A 311 -15.41 -12.28 6.52
N ARG A 312 -14.87 -11.59 5.50
CA ARG A 312 -15.51 -11.48 4.18
C ARG A 312 -15.29 -12.71 3.28
N TYR A 313 -14.18 -13.42 3.46
CA TYR A 313 -13.77 -14.53 2.60
C TYR A 313 -13.50 -15.80 3.42
N PRO A 314 -14.54 -16.61 3.71
CA PRO A 314 -14.41 -17.82 4.51
C PRO A 314 -13.43 -18.85 3.93
N GLN A 315 -13.21 -18.82 2.61
CA GLN A 315 -12.23 -19.67 1.93
C GLN A 315 -10.80 -19.44 2.46
N SER A 316 -10.47 -18.20 2.85
CA SER A 316 -9.17 -17.84 3.43
C SER A 316 -8.92 -18.49 4.79
N ARG A 317 -9.96 -19.04 5.45
CA ARG A 317 -9.82 -19.77 6.72
C ARG A 317 -9.26 -21.18 6.55
N ARG A 318 -9.25 -21.70 5.32
CA ARG A 318 -8.76 -23.05 5.01
C ARG A 318 -7.28 -23.01 4.66
N LEU A 319 -6.46 -22.78 5.69
CA LEU A 319 -5.00 -22.78 5.56
C LEU A 319 -4.49 -24.18 5.18
N SER A 320 -3.64 -24.23 4.15
CA SER A 320 -2.88 -25.43 3.85
C SER A 320 -1.83 -25.70 4.94
N ARG A 321 -1.37 -26.95 5.05
CA ARG A 321 -0.30 -27.31 6.00
C ARG A 321 0.97 -26.48 5.79
N ARG A 322 1.29 -26.13 4.55
CA ARG A 322 2.44 -25.29 4.21
C ARG A 322 2.26 -23.87 4.76
N GLU A 323 1.10 -23.27 4.55
CA GLU A 323 0.83 -21.92 5.07
C GLU A 323 0.81 -21.89 6.59
N LEU A 324 0.22 -22.90 7.23
CA LEU A 324 0.25 -23.03 8.70
C LEU A 324 1.68 -23.13 9.24
N LEU A 325 2.53 -23.94 8.57
CA LEU A 325 3.95 -24.03 8.91
C LEU A 325 4.65 -22.69 8.72
N LEU A 326 4.41 -21.97 7.61
CA LEU A 326 5.01 -20.65 7.38
C LEU A 326 4.56 -19.64 8.45
N THR A 327 3.28 -19.65 8.81
CA THR A 327 2.71 -18.75 9.83
C THR A 327 3.33 -18.97 11.21
N GLY A 328 3.64 -20.22 11.59
CA GLY A 328 4.24 -20.51 12.91
C GLY A 328 5.77 -20.51 12.93
N LEU A 329 6.38 -21.14 11.92
CA LEU A 329 7.83 -21.39 11.88
C LEU A 329 8.62 -20.10 11.68
N PHE A 330 8.19 -19.18 10.81
CA PHE A 330 8.93 -17.95 10.56
C PHE A 330 9.00 -17.04 11.80
N PRO A 331 7.89 -16.71 12.48
CA PRO A 331 7.93 -15.98 13.74
C PRO A 331 8.82 -16.64 14.79
N LEU A 332 8.75 -17.96 14.91
CA LEU A 332 9.59 -18.73 15.84
C LEU A 332 11.08 -18.60 15.51
N LEU A 333 11.46 -18.77 14.24
CA LEU A 333 12.85 -18.58 13.79
C LEU A 333 13.32 -17.14 14.01
N MET A 334 12.46 -16.15 13.77
CA MET A 334 12.77 -14.75 14.04
C MET A 334 12.99 -14.50 15.54
N THR A 335 12.15 -15.06 16.42
CA THR A 335 12.37 -14.93 17.87
C THR A 335 13.67 -15.58 18.31
N LEU A 336 13.98 -16.78 17.81
CA LEU A 336 15.23 -17.46 18.14
C LEU A 336 16.45 -16.66 17.68
N GLY A 337 16.41 -16.13 16.45
CA GLY A 337 17.46 -15.27 15.93
C GLY A 337 17.65 -14.01 16.76
N VAL A 338 16.56 -13.38 17.20
CA VAL A 338 16.59 -12.22 18.10
C VAL A 338 17.17 -12.57 19.47
N THR A 339 16.83 -13.71 20.05
CA THR A 339 17.35 -14.11 21.38
C THR A 339 18.81 -14.54 21.39
N LEU A 340 19.38 -14.87 20.22
CA LEU A 340 20.76 -15.31 20.07
C LEU A 340 21.74 -14.15 19.79
N LEU A 341 21.23 -12.97 19.45
CA LEU A 341 22.01 -11.74 19.20
C LEU A 341 22.20 -10.94 20.50
#